data_AF-A0A537QHG4-F1
#
_entry.id   AF-A0A537QHG4-F1
#
_cell.length_a   1.000
_cell.length_b   1.000
_cell.length_c   1.000
_cell.angle_alpha   90.00
_cell.angle_beta   90.00
_cell.angle_gamma   90.00
#
_symmetry.space_group_name_H-M   'P 1'
#
loop_
_entity.id
_entity.type
_entity.pdbx_description
1 polymer ?
#
loop_
_entity_poly.entity_id
_entity_poly.type
_entity_poly.pdbx_seq_one_letter_code
_entity_poly.pdbx_strand_id
1 'polypeptide(L)'
;MTYRDITVRVFIAAAALLASGGVLDWAKAQGVNSLPDGPVACDAFQRSGYGNWTVLRPATLYPDGVPLSLVAGQTFAPNQMFQGFEVTAILDRSCGNS
;
A
#
# COMPACT_ATOMS: atom_id res chain seq x y z
N MET A 1 -40.99 -25.58 20.46
CA MET A 1 -41.51 -24.72 21.55
C MET A 1 -40.44 -23.72 21.91
N THR A 2 -40.44 -22.59 21.19
CA THR A 2 -40.88 -21.26 21.63
C THR A 2 -39.82 -20.54 22.46
N TYR A 3 -39.00 -19.81 21.71
CA TYR A 3 -38.06 -18.77 22.12
C TYR A 3 -38.78 -17.73 22.97
N ARG A 4 -38.36 -17.59 24.25
CA ARG A 4 -38.88 -16.58 25.18
C ARG A 4 -37.82 -15.54 25.45
N ASP A 5 -38.15 -14.33 24.99
CA ASP A 5 -38.02 -13.07 25.71
C ASP A 5 -36.63 -12.65 26.22
N ILE A 6 -35.95 -11.91 25.34
CA ILE A 6 -35.36 -10.59 25.55
C ILE A 6 -35.54 -10.07 26.99
N THR A 7 -34.51 -10.21 27.81
CA THR A 7 -34.31 -9.31 28.95
C THR A 7 -32.91 -8.73 28.84
N VAL A 8 -32.85 -7.57 28.18
CA VAL A 8 -31.72 -6.64 28.21
C VAL A 8 -31.41 -6.33 29.67
N ARG A 9 -30.35 -6.92 30.21
CA ARG A 9 -29.76 -6.50 31.48
C ARG A 9 -28.30 -6.16 31.24
N VAL A 10 -28.12 -4.91 30.83
CA VAL A 10 -26.84 -4.21 30.85
C VAL A 10 -26.36 -4.20 32.29
N PHE A 11 -25.39 -5.06 32.61
CA PHE A 11 -24.61 -4.96 33.84
C PHE A 11 -23.19 -4.58 33.43
N ILE A 12 -22.88 -3.29 33.50
CA ILE A 12 -21.51 -2.79 33.40
C ILE A 12 -20.83 -3.14 34.72
N ALA A 13 -20.18 -4.31 34.76
CA ALA A 13 -19.28 -4.68 35.83
C ALA A 13 -17.86 -4.31 35.40
N ALA A 14 -17.37 -3.18 35.89
CA ALA A 14 -15.96 -2.84 35.85
C ALA A 14 -15.21 -3.80 36.80
N ALA A 15 -14.47 -4.74 36.23
CA ALA A 15 -13.44 -5.48 36.94
C ALA A 15 -12.35 -5.91 35.96
N ALA A 16 -11.19 -5.27 36.10
CA ALA A 16 -9.96 -5.68 35.46
C ALA A 16 -9.60 -7.12 35.84
N LEU A 17 -9.05 -7.89 34.91
CA LEU A 17 -7.76 -8.61 35.01
C LEU A 17 -7.61 -9.66 33.89
N LEU A 18 -6.49 -9.51 33.16
CA LEU A 18 -5.59 -10.54 32.66
C LEU A 18 -6.05 -11.48 31.51
N ALA A 19 -5.65 -11.06 30.31
CA ALA A 19 -4.84 -11.82 29.34
C ALA A 19 -4.94 -13.36 29.35
N SER A 20 -5.66 -13.90 28.38
CA SER A 20 -5.35 -15.19 27.78
C SER A 20 -5.79 -15.23 26.30
N GLY A 21 -4.86 -14.86 25.42
CA GLY A 21 -4.51 -15.63 24.22
C GLY A 21 -5.55 -15.83 23.12
N GLY A 22 -6.42 -14.85 22.86
CA GLY A 22 -7.29 -14.87 21.68
C GLY A 22 -6.88 -13.81 20.66
N VAL A 23 -6.73 -14.24 19.41
CA VAL A 23 -6.59 -13.48 18.15
C VAL A 23 -5.31 -12.66 17.95
N LEU A 24 -4.52 -13.00 16.92
CA LEU A 24 -4.56 -12.29 15.64
C LEU A 24 -3.51 -12.87 14.69
N ASP A 25 -4.00 -13.36 13.55
CA ASP A 25 -3.27 -13.55 12.31
C ASP A 25 -2.20 -12.48 12.11
N TRP A 26 -0.95 -12.91 12.20
CA TRP A 26 0.21 -12.18 11.72
C TRP A 26 0.21 -12.28 10.19
N ALA A 27 -0.79 -11.66 9.56
CA ALA A 27 -0.62 -11.17 8.21
C ALA A 27 0.58 -10.23 8.26
N LYS A 28 1.71 -10.67 7.70
CA LYS A 28 2.89 -9.85 7.48
C LYS A 28 2.53 -8.80 6.44
N ALA A 29 1.70 -7.82 6.79
CA ALA A 29 1.75 -6.52 6.17
C ALA A 29 3.11 -5.96 6.59
N GLN A 30 4.14 -6.26 5.80
CA GLN A 30 5.40 -5.57 5.90
C GLN A 30 5.07 -4.12 5.60
N GLY A 31 4.99 -3.31 6.66
CA GLY A 31 5.06 -1.87 6.55
C GLY A 31 6.38 -1.57 5.87
N VAL A 32 6.34 -1.47 4.54
CA VAL A 32 7.32 -0.74 3.76
C VAL A 32 7.46 0.59 4.47
N ASN A 33 8.62 0.81 5.08
CA ASN A 33 8.94 2.04 5.78
C ASN A 33 8.53 3.16 4.85
N SER A 34 7.47 3.88 5.23
CA SER A 34 6.83 4.87 4.37
C SER A 34 7.68 6.13 4.40
N LEU A 35 8.94 6.02 3.95
CA LEU A 35 9.59 7.20 3.43
C LEU A 35 8.75 7.61 2.22
N PRO A 36 8.16 8.81 2.22
CA PRO A 36 7.40 9.24 1.06
C PRO A 36 8.33 9.16 -0.14
N ASP A 37 7.97 8.33 -1.11
CA ASP A 37 8.55 8.38 -2.44
C ASP A 37 8.48 9.86 -2.83
N GLY A 38 9.63 10.51 -3.01
CA GLY A 38 9.70 11.96 -3.19
C GLY A 38 8.76 12.46 -4.31
N PRO A 39 8.58 13.78 -4.50
CA PRO A 39 7.58 14.32 -5.42
C PRO A 39 7.61 13.62 -6.80
N VAL A 40 6.55 12.87 -7.11
CA VAL A 40 6.41 12.12 -8.36
C VAL A 40 5.61 12.94 -9.36
N ALA A 41 6.21 13.23 -10.52
CA ALA A 41 5.54 13.89 -11.63
C ALA A 41 4.64 12.89 -12.38
N CYS A 42 3.41 12.67 -11.89
CA CYS A 42 2.49 11.67 -12.47
C CYS A 42 2.15 11.92 -13.94
N ASP A 43 2.23 13.16 -14.42
CA ASP A 43 2.05 13.55 -15.82
C ASP A 43 3.23 13.15 -16.74
N ALA A 44 4.34 12.65 -16.17
CA ALA A 44 5.44 12.04 -16.90
C ALA A 44 5.25 10.54 -17.13
N PHE A 45 4.22 9.93 -16.54
CA PHE A 45 3.96 8.50 -16.60
C PHE A 45 2.55 8.20 -17.12
N GLN A 46 2.42 7.14 -17.89
CA GLN A 46 1.13 6.63 -18.34
C GLN A 46 0.95 5.21 -17.87
N ARG A 47 -0.15 4.96 -17.17
CA ARG A 47 -0.58 3.61 -16.84
C ARG A 47 -1.17 2.97 -18.10
N SER A 48 -0.50 1.93 -18.56
CA SER A 48 -0.96 1.08 -19.66
C SER A 48 -1.82 -0.06 -19.09
N GLY A 49 -2.65 -0.67 -19.95
CA GLY A 49 -3.46 -1.83 -19.56
C GLY A 49 -2.61 -2.94 -18.91
N TYR A 50 -3.23 -3.71 -18.02
CA TYR A 50 -2.58 -4.80 -17.25
C TYR A 50 -1.58 -4.37 -16.17
N GLY A 51 -1.64 -3.10 -15.71
CA GLY A 51 -0.81 -2.61 -14.60
C GLY A 51 0.61 -2.21 -15.01
N ASN A 52 0.87 -2.11 -16.31
CA ASN A 52 2.15 -1.64 -16.83
C ASN A 52 2.23 -0.11 -16.72
N TRP A 53 3.44 0.42 -16.56
CA TRP A 53 3.68 1.86 -16.57
C TRP A 53 4.69 2.22 -17.66
N THR A 54 4.34 3.23 -18.46
CA THR A 54 5.20 3.76 -19.53
C THR A 54 5.64 5.17 -19.18
N VAL A 55 6.93 5.45 -19.35
CA VAL A 55 7.52 6.77 -19.14
C VAL A 55 7.31 7.61 -20.40
N LEU A 56 6.51 8.68 -20.30
CA LEU A 56 6.22 9.57 -21.42
C LEU A 56 7.32 10.62 -21.61
N ARG A 57 7.92 11.09 -20.52
CA ARG A 57 8.98 12.10 -20.51
C ARG A 57 10.02 11.74 -19.44
N PRO A 58 11.30 12.15 -19.61
CA PRO A 58 12.32 11.87 -18.60
C PRO A 58 11.91 12.39 -17.23
N ALA A 59 12.07 11.56 -16.20
CA ALA A 59 11.68 11.87 -14.85
C ALA A 59 12.64 11.21 -13.86
N THR A 60 12.82 11.84 -12.70
CA THR A 60 13.63 11.28 -11.61
C THR A 60 12.71 10.95 -10.45
N LEU A 61 12.70 9.69 -10.04
CA LEU A 61 12.04 9.26 -8.82
C LEU A 61 13.04 9.29 -7.66
N TYR A 62 12.55 9.39 -6.44
CA TYR A 62 13.38 9.36 -5.24
C TYR A 62 12.88 8.31 -4.24
N PRO A 63 12.81 7.01 -4.62
CA PRO A 63 12.45 5.96 -3.67
C PRO A 63 13.52 5.88 -2.58
N ASP A 64 13.08 5.86 -1.31
CA ASP A 64 13.96 5.88 -0.13
C ASP A 64 15.03 7.00 -0.15
N GLY A 65 14.76 8.10 -0.88
CA GLY A 65 15.70 9.21 -1.06
C GLY A 65 16.83 8.96 -2.08
N VAL A 66 16.83 7.82 -2.78
CA VAL A 66 17.80 7.48 -3.82
C VAL A 66 17.33 8.00 -5.17
N PRO A 67 18.12 8.80 -5.91
CA PRO A 67 17.71 9.28 -7.23
C PRO A 67 17.69 8.15 -8.25
N LEU A 68 16.52 7.93 -8.85
CA LEU A 68 16.27 6.95 -9.89
C LEU A 68 15.84 7.65 -11.18
N SER A 69 16.78 7.78 -12.11
CA SER A 69 16.53 8.44 -13.40
C SER A 69 15.87 7.49 -14.39
N LEU A 70 14.70 7.89 -14.88
CA LEU A 70 13.91 7.18 -15.87
C LEU A 70 13.90 7.98 -17.17
N VAL A 71 14.05 7.28 -18.30
CA VAL A 71 14.05 7.89 -19.63
C VAL A 71 12.74 7.63 -20.35
N ALA A 72 12.34 8.56 -21.21
CA ALA A 72 11.14 8.42 -22.02
C ALA A 72 11.19 7.14 -22.88
N GLY A 73 10.03 6.49 -23.03
CA GLY A 73 9.87 5.24 -23.78
C GLY A 73 10.11 3.97 -22.96
N GLN A 74 10.65 4.07 -21.75
CA GLN A 74 10.74 2.90 -20.86
C GLN A 74 9.36 2.43 -20.45
N THR A 75 9.16 1.12 -20.46
CA THR A 75 7.95 0.48 -19.93
C THR A 75 8.34 -0.52 -18.87
N PHE A 76 7.62 -0.48 -17.74
CA PHE A 76 7.81 -1.33 -16.59
C PHE A 76 6.57 -2.19 -16.40
N ALA A 77 6.78 -3.50 -16.30
CA ALA A 77 5.72 -4.45 -15.96
C ALA A 77 5.50 -4.51 -14.45
N PRO A 78 4.30 -4.96 -13.99
CA PRO A 78 4.08 -5.28 -12.59
C PRO A 78 5.14 -6.24 -12.05
N ASN A 79 5.62 -6.04 -10.81
CA ASN A 79 6.68 -6.83 -10.18
C ASN A 79 8.06 -6.76 -10.87
N GLN A 80 8.25 -5.85 -11.83
CA GLN A 80 9.56 -5.63 -12.44
C GLN A 80 10.43 -4.75 -11.55
N MET A 81 11.59 -5.27 -11.17
CA MET A 81 12.60 -4.51 -10.44
C MET A 81 13.49 -3.73 -11.40
N PHE A 82 13.71 -2.45 -11.10
CA PHE A 82 14.67 -1.59 -11.78
C PHE A 82 15.57 -0.93 -10.73
N GLN A 83 16.88 -1.20 -10.82
CA GLN A 83 17.87 -0.74 -9.83
C GLN A 83 17.52 -1.08 -8.37
N GLY A 84 16.83 -2.21 -8.15
CA GLY A 84 16.41 -2.68 -6.83
C GLY A 84 15.05 -2.18 -6.36
N PHE A 85 14.36 -1.35 -7.15
CA PHE A 85 13.04 -0.81 -6.82
C PHE A 85 11.97 -1.27 -7.80
N GLU A 86 10.76 -1.51 -7.30
CA GLU A 86 9.59 -1.78 -8.12
C GLU A 86 8.94 -0.45 -8.54
N VAL A 87 9.36 0.06 -9.70
CA VAL A 87 8.89 1.36 -10.23
C VAL A 87 7.38 1.40 -10.37
N THR A 88 6.75 0.30 -10.80
CA THR A 88 5.29 0.20 -10.94
C THR A 88 4.57 0.30 -9.60
N ALA A 89 5.09 -0.28 -8.52
CA ALA A 89 4.51 -0.14 -7.18
C ALA A 89 4.63 1.28 -6.63
N ILE A 90 5.75 1.96 -6.90
CA ILE A 90 5.93 3.38 -6.56
C ILE A 90 4.90 4.22 -7.31
N LEU A 91 4.79 4.04 -8.63
CA LEU A 91 3.83 4.79 -9.46
C LEU A 91 2.37 4.45 -9.13
N ASP A 92 2.04 3.19 -8.83
CA ASP A 92 0.68 2.82 -8.40
C ASP A 92 0.33 3.47 -7.05
N ARG A 93 1.27 3.57 -6.10
CA ARG A 93 1.05 4.26 -4.83
C ARG A 93 0.90 5.78 -5.01
N SER A 94 1.77 6.39 -5.82
CA SER A 94 1.83 7.84 -5.98
C SER A 94 0.79 8.40 -6.97
N CYS A 95 0.49 7.65 -8.03
CA CYS A 95 -0.30 8.10 -9.17
C CYS A 95 -1.53 7.22 -9.48
N GLY A 96 -1.60 6.00 -8.94
CA GLY A 96 -2.67 5.03 -9.24
C GLY A 96 -4.05 5.36 -8.65
N ASN A 97 -4.16 6.39 -7.83
CA ASN A 97 -5.42 6.83 -7.20
C ASN A 97 -5.87 8.24 -7.66
N SER A 98 -5.56 8.60 -8.91
CA SER A 98 -5.95 9.87 -9.53
C SER A 98 -7.26 9.78 -10.33
#